data_AF-A0A382JGR2-F1
#
_entry.id   AF-A0A382JGR2-F1
#
_cell.length_a   1.000
_cell.length_b   1.000
_cell.length_c   1.000
_cell.angle_alpha   90.00
_cell.angle_beta   90.00
_cell.angle_gamma   90.00
#
_symmetry.space_group_name_H-M   'P 1'
#
loop_
_entity.id
_entity.type
_entity.pdbx_description
1 polymer ?
#
loop_
_entity_poly.entity_id
_entity_poly.type
_entity_poly.pdbx_seq_one_letter_code
_entity_poly.pdbx_strand_id
1 'polypeptide(L)' 'VSWRKISENGEIIEWSKKGSDIFCIAEFEKTIRIMGKLNTKNTAAEIGQQIQLSECSFNQGYRFIFT' A
#
# COMPACT_ATOMS: atom_id res chain seq x y z
N VAL A 1 -4.69 -11.00 22.59
CA VAL A 1 -4.33 -10.70 21.18
C VAL A 1 -2.86 -11.04 21.02
N SER A 2 -2.49 -11.84 20.02
CA SER A 2 -1.09 -12.16 19.70
C SER A 2 -0.66 -11.35 18.49
N TRP A 3 0.34 -10.49 18.68
CA TRP A 3 0.90 -9.67 17.60
C TRP A 3 1.97 -10.47 16.85
N ARG A 4 1.99 -10.34 15.52
CA ARG A 4 3.03 -10.94 14.67
C ARG A 4 3.52 -9.94 13.65
N LYS A 5 4.78 -10.12 13.22
CA LYS A 5 5.31 -9.41 12.04
C LYS A 5 4.74 -10.06 10.77
N ILE A 6 4.41 -9.22 9.79
CA ILE A 6 3.97 -9.64 8.45
C ILE A 6 5.06 -9.30 7.43
N SER A 7 5.04 -9.97 6.28
CA SER A 7 5.77 -9.50 5.11
C SER A 7 5.34 -8.08 4.75
N GLU A 8 6.31 -7.20 4.49
CA GLU A 8 6.06 -5.84 4.00
C GLU A 8 5.80 -5.81 2.49
N ASN A 9 5.97 -6.93 1.78
CA ASN A 9 5.71 -7.04 0.35
C ASN A 9 4.24 -7.39 0.08
N GLY A 10 3.64 -6.70 -0.87
CA GLY A 10 2.27 -6.92 -1.31
C GLY A 10 2.08 -6.65 -2.79
N GLU A 11 0.85 -6.87 -3.26
CA GLU A 11 0.45 -6.73 -4.66
C GLU A 11 -0.72 -5.76 -4.80
N ILE A 12 -0.66 -4.85 -5.77
CA ILE A 12 -1.79 -3.96 -6.07
C ILE A 12 -2.93 -4.79 -6.67
N ILE A 13 -4.10 -4.78 -6.02
CA ILE A 13 -5.31 -5.43 -6.52
C ILE A 13 -6.33 -4.43 -7.07
N GLU A 14 -6.33 -3.19 -6.56
CA GLU A 14 -7.15 -2.09 -7.05
C GLU A 14 -6.39 -0.76 -6.90
N TRP A 15 -6.64 0.20 -7.80
CA TRP A 15 -6.05 1.53 -7.67
C TRP A 15 -6.94 2.63 -8.25
N SER A 16 -6.69 3.86 -7.80
CA SER A 16 -7.35 5.07 -8.27
C SER A 16 -6.38 6.25 -8.23
N LYS A 17 -6.74 7.33 -8.92
CA LYS A 17 -5.95 8.55 -9.00
C LYS A 17 -6.81 9.77 -8.71
N LYS A 18 -6.28 10.71 -7.91
CA LYS A 18 -6.87 12.03 -7.66
C LYS A 18 -5.80 13.10 -7.82
N GLY A 19 -5.89 13.88 -8.88
CA GLY A 19 -4.83 14.83 -9.23
C GLY A 19 -3.51 14.10 -9.49
N SER A 20 -2.45 14.46 -8.77
CA SER A 20 -1.15 13.78 -8.83
C SER A 20 -1.06 12.54 -7.94
N ASP A 21 -2.01 12.35 -7.02
CA ASP A 21 -1.92 11.30 -6.02
C ASP A 21 -2.52 9.99 -6.54
N ILE A 22 -1.82 8.90 -6.24
CA ILE A 22 -2.25 7.54 -6.55
C ILE A 22 -2.54 6.82 -5.24
N PHE A 23 -3.73 6.22 -5.17
CA PHE A 23 -4.18 5.40 -4.05
C PHE A 23 -4.37 3.98 -4.55
N CYS A 24 -4.04 2.99 -3.73
CA CYS A 24 -4.28 1.60 -4.06
C CYS A 24 -4.75 0.80 -2.84
N ILE A 25 -5.41 -0.31 -3.13
CA ILE A 25 -5.59 -1.42 -2.20
C ILE A 25 -4.54 -2.46 -2.58
N ALA A 26 -3.73 -2.83 -1.60
CA ALA A 26 -2.68 -3.82 -1.75
C ALA A 26 -2.97 -5.04 -0.88
N GLU A 27 -2.73 -6.23 -1.44
CA GLU A 27 -2.89 -7.50 -0.75
C GLU A 27 -1.53 -8.03 -0.26
N PHE A 28 -1.46 -8.39 1.02
CA PHE A 28 -0.29 -8.93 1.72
C PHE A 28 -0.61 -10.33 2.22
N GLU A 29 0.32 -11.27 2.03
CA GLU A 29 0.18 -12.67 2.45
C GLU A 29 -1.15 -13.32 2.02
N LYS A 30 -1.73 -12.87 0.89
CA LYS A 30 -3.00 -13.35 0.32
C LYS A 30 -4.22 -13.24 1.25
N THR A 31 -4.12 -12.45 2.31
CA THR A 31 -5.15 -12.41 3.37
C THR A 31 -5.41 -11.02 3.91
N ILE A 32 -4.42 -10.13 3.90
CA ILE A 32 -4.52 -8.79 4.48
C ILE A 32 -4.62 -7.78 3.34
N ARG A 33 -5.65 -6.93 3.36
CA ARG A 33 -5.84 -5.86 2.36
C ARG A 33 -5.74 -4.52 3.04
N ILE A 34 -4.85 -3.66 2.53
CA ILE A 34 -4.59 -2.34 3.09
C ILE A 34 -4.79 -1.31 1.98
N MET A 35 -5.59 -0.29 2.28
CA MET A 35 -5.68 0.90 1.45
C MET A 35 -4.58 1.88 1.85
N GLY A 36 -3.87 2.42 0.87
CA GLY A 36 -2.80 3.37 1.11
C GLY A 36 -2.48 4.21 -0.12
N LYS A 37 -1.49 5.09 0.04
CA LYS A 37 -0.98 5.94 -1.03
C LYS A 37 0.27 5.31 -1.64
N LEU A 38 0.33 5.23 -2.96
CA LEU A 38 1.53 4.79 -3.67
C LEU A 38 2.44 6.00 -3.90
N ASN A 39 3.68 5.93 -3.40
CA ASN A 39 4.69 6.95 -3.60
C ASN A 39 5.36 6.75 -4.96
N THR A 40 4.69 7.18 -6.02
CA THR A 40 5.19 7.02 -7.37
C THR A 40 6.23 8.09 -7.66
N LYS A 41 7.52 7.73 -7.58
CA LYS A 41 8.58 8.63 -8.04
C LYS A 41 8.61 8.82 -9.56
N ASN A 42 7.98 7.94 -10.35
CA ASN A 42 7.74 8.09 -11.80
C ASN A 42 6.98 6.90 -12.46
N THR A 43 6.57 5.87 -11.71
CA THR A 43 5.88 4.68 -12.25
C THR A 43 4.36 4.82 -12.15
N ALA A 44 3.63 4.46 -13.20
CA ALA A 44 2.18 4.30 -13.14
C ALA A 44 1.82 3.10 -12.26
N ALA A 45 0.70 3.16 -11.54
CA ALA A 45 0.20 2.00 -10.82
C ALA A 45 -0.43 1.01 -11.79
N GLU A 46 -0.14 -0.27 -11.59
CA GLU A 46 -0.72 -1.36 -12.36
C GLU A 46 -1.26 -2.46 -11.43
N ILE A 47 -2.35 -3.12 -11.84
CA ILE A 47 -2.86 -4.30 -11.11
C ILE A 47 -1.82 -5.41 -11.26
N GLY A 48 -1.50 -6.11 -10.18
CA GLY A 48 -0.45 -7.12 -10.13
C GLY A 48 0.94 -6.58 -9.82
N GLN A 49 1.10 -5.24 -9.77
CA GLN A 49 2.37 -4.62 -9.41
C GLN A 49 2.76 -4.99 -7.97
N GLN A 50 3.99 -5.46 -7.81
CA GLN A 50 4.58 -5.70 -6.51
C GLN A 50 5.02 -4.39 -5.88
N ILE A 51 4.65 -4.19 -4.62
CA ILE A 51 4.96 -2.99 -3.84
C ILE A 51 5.45 -3.40 -2.45
N GLN A 52 6.08 -2.45 -1.76
CA GLN A 52 6.45 -2.62 -0.36
C GLN A 52 5.77 -1.58 0.52
N LEU A 53 5.32 -1.98 1.71
CA LEU A 53 4.90 -1.07 2.77
C LEU A 53 6.13 -0.32 3.29
N SER A 54 6.26 0.95 2.92
CA SER A 54 7.39 1.80 3.30
C SER A 54 7.16 2.53 4.62
N GLU A 55 5.91 2.92 4.89
CA GLU A 55 5.56 3.67 6.08
C GLU A 55 4.13 3.34 6.53
N CYS A 56 3.95 3.17 7.83
CA CYS A 56 2.64 3.25 8.47
C CYS A 56 2.72 4.16 9.70
N SER A 57 1.69 4.99 9.91
CA SER A 57 1.63 5.87 11.07
C SER A 57 0.20 6.01 11.58
N PHE A 58 0.09 6.12 12.90
CA PHE A 58 -1.13 6.42 13.63
C PHE A 58 -1.13 7.85 14.19
N ASN A 59 0.06 8.46 14.34
CA ASN A 59 0.25 9.72 15.06
C ASN A 59 -0.08 10.96 14.23
N GLN A 60 -0.11 10.83 12.90
CA GLN A 60 -0.37 11.95 11.97
C GLN A 60 -1.62 11.69 11.11
N GLY A 61 -2.58 10.96 11.69
CA GLY A 61 -3.68 10.33 10.97
C GLY A 61 -3.28 8.93 10.47
N TYR A 62 -4.27 8.05 10.34
CA TYR A 62 -4.07 6.70 9.83
C TYR A 62 -3.56 6.78 8.38
N ARG A 63 -2.28 6.46 8.17
CA ARG A 63 -1.67 6.46 6.84
C ARG A 63 -0.84 5.22 6.60
N PHE A 64 -0.93 4.72 5.38
CA PHE A 64 -0.08 3.68 4.81
C PHE A 64 0.49 4.20 3.51
N ILE A 65 1.80 4.13 3.36
CA ILE A 65 2.53 4.55 2.16
C ILE A 65 3.24 3.33 1.58
N PHE A 66 3.14 3.18 0.27
CA PHE A 66 3.78 2.11 -0.49
C PHE A 66 4.82 2.66 -1.46
N THR A 67 5.80 1.85 -1.82
CA THR A 67 6.83 2.13 -2.85
C THR A 67 6.93 1.01 -3.86
#